data_AF-A0A7U9SY44-F1
#
_entry.id   AF-A0A7U9SY44-F1
#
_cell.length_a   1.000
_cell.length_b   1.000
_cell.length_c   1.000
_cell.angle_alpha   90.00
_cell.angle_beta   90.00
_cell.angle_gamma   90.00
#
_symmetry.space_group_name_H-M   'P 1'
#
loop_
_entity.id
_entity.type
_entity.pdbx_description
1 polymer ?
#
loop_
_entity_poly.entity_id
_entity_poly.type
_entity_poly.pdbx_seq_one_letter_code
_entity_poly.pdbx_strand_id
1 'polypeptide(L)'
;MQKDIAKRGIAIETNPSSNFLIGTFRQYDKHPILRFYNKGLGYDTRQIQECPQLSVSINTDDKGVFSTSLENEYALIACALEFGDGEKGSELYKRSDIYEWLDRVRIMGNEQSFANKYVDCGCGDDKESTKFRVDKNEVYS
;
A
#
# COMPACT_ATOMS: atom_id res chain seq x y z
N MET A 1 -14.00 0.12 13.08
CA MET A 1 -12.52 0.14 13.18
C MET A 1 -11.85 0.47 11.84
N GLN A 2 -11.77 -0.42 10.84
CA GLN A 2 -11.02 -0.13 9.59
C GLN A 2 -11.54 1.10 8.84
N LYS A 3 -12.86 1.29 8.77
CA LYS A 3 -13.47 2.50 8.19
C LYS A 3 -13.11 3.77 8.98
N ASP A 4 -12.87 3.67 10.28
CA ASP A 4 -12.49 4.82 11.12
C ASP A 4 -11.02 5.17 10.92
N ILE A 5 -10.15 4.18 10.71
CA ILE A 5 -8.75 4.35 10.29
C ILE A 5 -8.71 5.10 8.96
N ALA A 6 -9.52 4.67 7.99
CA ALA A 6 -9.62 5.31 6.67
C ALA A 6 -10.05 6.78 6.78
N LYS A 7 -11.11 7.06 7.56
CA LYS A 7 -11.60 8.43 7.79
C LYS A 7 -10.56 9.35 8.42
N ARG A 8 -9.63 8.80 9.22
CA ARG A 8 -8.56 9.56 9.88
C ARG A 8 -7.31 9.74 8.99
N GLY A 9 -7.31 9.18 7.78
CA GLY A 9 -6.14 9.24 6.89
C GLY A 9 -4.93 8.47 7.45
N ILE A 10 -5.14 7.51 8.34
CA ILE A 10 -4.06 6.70 8.91
C ILE A 10 -3.69 5.61 7.90
N ALA A 11 -2.43 5.59 7.49
CA ALA A 11 -1.90 4.59 6.59
C ALA A 11 -1.50 3.30 7.33
N ILE A 12 -1.47 2.18 6.59
CA ILE A 12 -1.01 0.88 7.10
C ILE A 12 0.23 0.44 6.34
N GLU A 13 1.32 0.28 7.07
CA GLU A 13 2.53 -0.38 6.57
C GLU A 13 2.39 -1.90 6.75
N THR A 14 2.51 -2.65 5.66
CA THR A 14 2.45 -4.11 5.70
C THR A 14 3.78 -4.73 5.34
N ASN A 15 4.06 -5.90 5.92
CA ASN A 15 5.33 -6.58 5.83
C ASN A 15 5.11 -8.04 5.41
N PRO A 16 4.86 -8.36 4.13
CA PRO A 16 4.27 -9.64 3.74
C PRO A 16 4.98 -10.88 4.30
N SER A 17 6.30 -10.99 4.17
CA SER A 17 7.07 -12.12 4.71
C SER A 17 7.01 -12.20 6.23
N SER A 18 7.19 -11.07 6.94
CA SER A 18 7.13 -11.08 8.40
C SER A 18 5.72 -11.39 8.90
N ASN A 19 4.69 -10.79 8.28
CA ASN A 19 3.28 -11.02 8.56
C ASN A 19 2.89 -12.49 8.32
N PHE A 20 3.41 -13.11 7.25
CA PHE A 20 3.20 -14.54 6.98
C PHE A 20 3.82 -15.42 8.07
N LEU A 21 5.06 -15.12 8.46
CA LEU A 21 5.83 -15.94 9.40
C LEU A 21 5.33 -15.85 10.84
N ILE A 22 4.91 -14.66 11.30
CA ILE A 22 4.48 -14.44 12.69
C ILE A 22 2.95 -14.39 12.86
N GLY A 23 2.21 -14.24 11.77
CA GLY A 23 0.76 -14.09 11.77
C GLY A 23 0.00 -15.41 11.86
N THR A 24 -1.31 -15.33 11.65
CA THR A 24 -2.23 -16.48 11.70
C THR A 24 -2.58 -17.03 10.32
N PHE A 25 -2.24 -16.34 9.24
CA PHE A 25 -2.47 -16.80 7.87
C PHE A 25 -1.26 -17.55 7.34
N ARG A 26 -1.48 -18.45 6.38
CA ARG A 26 -0.44 -19.35 5.84
C ARG A 26 -0.35 -19.32 4.31
N GLN A 27 -0.97 -18.34 3.69
CA GLN A 27 -0.93 -18.12 2.25
C GLN A 27 -0.96 -16.61 1.96
N TYR A 28 -0.19 -16.16 0.97
CA TYR A 28 -0.04 -14.74 0.64
C TYR A 28 -1.28 -14.15 -0.06
N ASP A 29 -2.11 -14.96 -0.71
CA ASP A 29 -3.40 -14.54 -1.28
C ASP A 29 -4.45 -14.22 -0.21
N LYS A 30 -4.23 -14.68 1.03
CA LYS A 30 -5.01 -14.33 2.23
C LYS A 30 -4.42 -13.15 3.00
N HIS A 31 -3.40 -12.49 2.46
CA HIS A 31 -2.73 -11.38 3.14
C HIS A 31 -3.72 -10.21 3.39
N PRO A 32 -3.76 -9.62 4.61
CA PRO A 32 -4.73 -8.59 4.97
C PRO A 32 -4.71 -7.32 4.09
N ILE A 33 -3.61 -7.06 3.37
CA ILE A 33 -3.49 -5.92 2.45
C ILE A 33 -4.63 -5.84 1.45
N LEU A 34 -5.15 -6.98 0.98
CA LEU A 34 -6.28 -7.04 0.03
C LEU A 34 -7.60 -6.62 0.67
N ARG A 35 -7.74 -6.80 1.98
CA ARG A 35 -8.89 -6.32 2.76
C ARG A 35 -8.76 -4.84 3.14
N PHE A 36 -7.54 -4.30 3.12
CA PHE A 36 -7.29 -2.88 3.36
C PHE A 36 -7.49 -2.07 2.09
N TYR A 37 -7.07 -2.61 0.95
CA TYR A 37 -7.11 -1.93 -0.34
C TYR A 37 -7.19 -2.94 -1.51
N ASN A 38 -8.31 -2.98 -2.23
CA ASN A 38 -8.52 -3.86 -3.41
C ASN A 38 -8.92 -3.11 -4.69
N LYS A 39 -8.80 -1.76 -4.70
CA LYS A 39 -9.28 -0.96 -5.82
C LYS A 39 -8.43 -1.23 -7.06
N GLY A 40 -9.05 -1.76 -8.10
CA GLY A 40 -8.41 -2.06 -9.38
C GLY A 40 -7.97 -3.50 -9.57
N LEU A 41 -8.09 -4.38 -8.56
CA LEU A 41 -7.76 -5.81 -8.73
C LEU A 41 -8.90 -6.64 -9.33
N GLY A 42 -10.15 -6.36 -8.97
CA GLY A 42 -11.31 -7.13 -9.42
C GLY A 42 -12.49 -6.25 -9.83
N TYR A 43 -13.54 -6.88 -10.33
CA TYR A 43 -14.76 -6.22 -10.83
C TYR A 43 -15.97 -6.43 -9.90
N ASP A 44 -15.81 -7.20 -8.82
CA ASP A 44 -16.87 -7.38 -7.83
C ASP A 44 -17.12 -6.07 -7.08
N THR A 45 -18.21 -5.40 -7.48
CA THR A 45 -18.59 -4.09 -6.95
C THR A 45 -18.87 -4.13 -5.46
N ARG A 46 -19.39 -5.26 -4.94
CA ARG A 46 -19.69 -5.40 -3.52
C ARG A 46 -18.40 -5.48 -2.70
N GLN A 47 -17.43 -6.28 -3.14
CA GLN A 47 -16.13 -6.37 -2.47
C GLN A 47 -15.38 -5.04 -2.46
N ILE A 48 -15.49 -4.26 -3.53
CA ILE A 48 -14.88 -2.91 -3.61
C ILE A 48 -15.58 -1.96 -2.63
N GLN A 49 -16.92 -1.95 -2.58
CA GLN A 49 -17.69 -1.08 -1.68
C GLN A 49 -17.50 -1.43 -0.19
N GLU A 50 -17.30 -2.70 0.13
CA GLU A 50 -17.07 -3.15 1.50
C GLU A 50 -15.63 -2.85 1.97
N CYS A 51 -14.68 -2.74 1.04
CA CYS A 51 -13.28 -2.41 1.34
C CYS A 51 -13.14 -0.95 1.82
N PRO A 52 -12.38 -0.69 2.91
CA PRO A 52 -12.17 0.65 3.43
C PRO A 52 -11.30 1.54 2.51
N GLN A 53 -10.58 0.95 1.55
CA GLN A 53 -9.66 1.63 0.64
C GLN A 53 -8.61 2.49 1.36
N LEU A 54 -7.91 1.85 2.30
CA LEU A 54 -6.85 2.46 3.08
C LEU A 54 -5.61 2.75 2.24
N SER A 55 -4.86 3.79 2.61
CA SER A 55 -3.48 3.95 2.14
C SER A 55 -2.64 2.82 2.73
N VAL A 56 -2.02 2.03 1.86
CA VAL A 56 -1.21 0.86 2.25
C VAL A 56 0.16 0.89 1.60
N SER A 57 1.13 0.26 2.24
CA SER A 57 2.46 0.04 1.68
C SER A 57 2.95 -1.40 1.94
N ILE A 58 3.90 -1.84 1.11
CA ILE A 58 4.61 -3.11 1.25
C ILE A 58 6.05 -2.78 1.63
N ASN A 59 6.50 -3.35 2.74
CA ASN A 59 7.84 -3.15 3.30
C ASN A 59 8.40 -4.51 3.76
N THR A 60 9.67 -4.50 4.17
CA THR A 60 10.39 -5.73 4.50
C THR A 60 10.48 -6.04 6.00
N ASP A 61 10.11 -5.09 6.86
CA ASP A 61 10.41 -5.17 8.29
C ASP A 61 11.93 -5.33 8.53
N ASP A 62 12.37 -6.49 9.02
CA ASP A 62 13.77 -6.88 9.20
C ASP A 62 14.28 -7.76 8.04
N LYS A 63 14.86 -7.13 7.01
CA LYS A 63 15.41 -7.83 5.82
C LYS A 63 16.43 -8.91 6.18
N GLY A 64 17.21 -8.71 7.24
CA GLY A 64 18.27 -9.63 7.65
C GLY A 64 17.70 -10.91 8.28
N VAL A 65 16.69 -10.76 9.13
CA VAL A 65 16.02 -11.90 9.78
C VAL A 65 15.20 -12.72 8.79
N PHE A 66 14.49 -12.06 7.85
CA PHE A 66 13.58 -12.75 6.93
C PHE A 66 14.21 -13.15 5.60
N SER A 67 15.51 -12.87 5.39
CA SER A 67 16.21 -13.16 4.12
C SER A 67 15.44 -12.66 2.89
N THR A 68 14.89 -11.45 2.98
CA THR A 68 14.00 -10.86 1.99
C THR A 68 14.51 -9.53 1.46
N SER A 69 13.92 -9.06 0.37
CA SER A 69 14.16 -7.74 -0.23
C SER A 69 12.83 -7.10 -0.59
N LEU A 70 12.83 -5.80 -0.89
CA LEU A 70 11.58 -5.12 -1.23
C LEU A 70 10.97 -5.72 -2.50
N GLU A 71 11.82 -6.05 -3.47
CA GLU A 71 11.46 -6.72 -4.72
C GLU A 71 10.81 -8.08 -4.45
N ASN A 72 11.37 -8.85 -3.50
CA ASN A 72 10.80 -10.14 -3.10
C ASN A 72 9.40 -9.97 -2.47
N GLU A 73 9.19 -8.98 -1.59
CA GLU A 73 7.87 -8.73 -0.98
C GLU A 73 6.80 -8.43 -2.04
N TYR A 74 7.14 -7.59 -3.03
CA TYR A 74 6.24 -7.31 -4.14
C TYR A 74 6.01 -8.55 -5.01
N ALA A 75 7.04 -9.33 -5.29
CA ALA A 75 6.94 -10.55 -6.08
C ALA A 75 6.07 -11.63 -5.38
N LEU A 76 6.19 -11.78 -4.06
CA LEU A 76 5.37 -12.69 -3.26
C LEU A 76 3.88 -12.34 -3.37
N ILE A 77 3.54 -11.06 -3.21
CA ILE A 77 2.16 -10.59 -3.37
C ILE A 77 1.68 -10.75 -4.82
N ALA A 78 2.49 -10.39 -5.81
CA ALA A 78 2.16 -10.56 -7.23
C ALA A 78 1.84 -12.02 -7.57
N CYS A 79 2.71 -12.96 -7.16
CA CYS A 79 2.52 -14.39 -7.37
C CYS A 79 1.25 -14.91 -6.67
N ALA A 80 0.96 -14.44 -5.46
CA ALA A 80 -0.28 -14.83 -4.76
C ALA A 80 -1.54 -14.29 -5.44
N LEU A 81 -1.48 -13.08 -5.98
CA LEU A 81 -2.58 -12.49 -6.73
C LEU A 81 -2.79 -13.15 -8.10
N GLU A 82 -1.74 -13.72 -8.68
CA GLU A 82 -1.81 -14.43 -9.94
C GLU A 82 -2.31 -15.88 -9.75
N PHE A 83 -1.76 -16.58 -8.75
CA PHE A 83 -1.90 -18.03 -8.58
C PHE A 83 -2.47 -18.47 -7.21
N GLY A 84 -3.26 -17.63 -6.53
CA GLY A 84 -3.87 -17.96 -5.23
C GLY A 84 -4.74 -19.23 -5.25
N ASP A 85 -5.56 -19.44 -4.22
CA ASP A 85 -6.40 -20.64 -4.00
C ASP A 85 -7.40 -21.02 -5.14
N GLY A 86 -7.31 -20.39 -6.33
CA GLY A 86 -8.00 -20.82 -7.54
C GLY A 86 -7.72 -22.30 -7.88
N GLU A 87 -8.70 -22.95 -8.52
CA GLU A 87 -8.50 -24.28 -9.08
C GLU A 87 -7.26 -24.28 -9.95
N LYS A 88 -6.47 -25.36 -9.89
CA LYS A 88 -5.17 -25.53 -10.55
C LYS A 88 -5.24 -25.05 -12.01
N GLY A 89 -4.74 -23.83 -12.28
CA GLY A 89 -4.75 -23.19 -13.61
C GLY A 89 -5.73 -22.03 -13.80
N SER A 90 -6.45 -21.59 -12.78
CA SER A 90 -7.27 -20.36 -12.82
C SER A 90 -6.50 -19.17 -12.23
N GLU A 91 -6.29 -18.14 -13.05
CA GLU A 91 -5.71 -16.86 -12.59
C GLU A 91 -6.75 -16.12 -11.73
N LEU A 92 -6.37 -15.70 -10.51
CA LEU A 92 -7.28 -14.98 -9.61
C LEU A 92 -7.56 -13.55 -10.12
N TYR A 93 -6.51 -12.88 -10.60
CA TYR A 93 -6.59 -11.55 -11.22
C TYR A 93 -5.74 -11.50 -12.49
N LYS A 94 -6.11 -10.61 -13.42
CA LYS A 94 -5.32 -10.38 -14.63
C LYS A 94 -3.99 -9.73 -14.27
N ARG A 95 -2.90 -10.17 -14.90
CA ARG A 95 -1.55 -9.58 -14.69
C ARG A 95 -1.51 -8.06 -14.84
N SER A 96 -2.23 -7.49 -15.81
CA SER A 96 -2.33 -6.03 -16.00
C SER A 96 -2.84 -5.32 -14.75
N ASP A 97 -3.90 -5.88 -14.16
CA ASP A 97 -4.63 -5.32 -13.03
C ASP A 97 -3.78 -5.45 -11.76
N ILE A 98 -3.04 -6.57 -11.63
CA ILE A 98 -2.05 -6.80 -10.56
C ILE A 98 -0.94 -5.74 -10.62
N TYR A 99 -0.31 -5.52 -11.78
CA TYR A 99 0.79 -4.56 -11.89
C TYR A 99 0.32 -3.12 -11.65
N GLU A 100 -0.84 -2.74 -12.17
CA GLU A 100 -1.40 -1.42 -11.90
C GLU A 100 -1.71 -1.24 -10.40
N TRP A 101 -2.25 -2.27 -9.75
CA TRP A 101 -2.51 -2.24 -8.32
C TRP A 101 -1.23 -2.13 -7.49
N LEU A 102 -0.20 -2.90 -7.83
CA LEU A 102 1.11 -2.83 -7.16
C LEU A 102 1.77 -1.46 -7.35
N ASP A 103 1.63 -0.85 -8.53
CA ASP A 103 2.14 0.52 -8.75
C ASP A 103 1.41 1.55 -7.89
N ARG A 104 0.08 1.42 -7.73
CA ARG A 104 -0.69 2.26 -6.80
C ARG A 104 -0.22 2.07 -5.36
N VAL A 105 0.06 0.84 -4.93
CA VAL A 105 0.62 0.55 -3.60
C VAL A 105 2.01 1.20 -3.44
N ARG A 106 2.87 1.13 -4.45
CA ARG A 106 4.18 1.79 -4.46
C ARG A 106 4.06 3.31 -4.34
N ILE A 107 3.12 3.93 -5.07
CA ILE A 107 2.84 5.36 -4.99
C ILE A 107 2.38 5.73 -3.57
N MET A 108 1.40 5.01 -3.01
CA MET A 108 0.93 5.22 -1.64
C MET A 108 2.04 5.08 -0.60
N GLY A 109 2.91 4.07 -0.73
CA GLY A 109 4.06 3.91 0.17
C GLY A 109 5.04 5.08 0.12
N ASN A 110 5.31 5.63 -1.07
CA ASN A 110 6.15 6.83 -1.20
C ASN A 110 5.46 8.08 -0.59
N GLU A 111 4.14 8.16 -0.66
CA GLU A 111 3.36 9.24 -0.06
C GLU A 111 3.31 9.20 1.47
N GLN A 112 3.49 8.02 2.07
CA GLN A 112 3.55 7.82 3.52
C GLN A 112 4.87 8.32 4.16
N SER A 113 5.85 8.73 3.36
CA SER A 113 7.13 9.24 3.86
C SER A 113 6.96 10.46 4.76
N PHE A 114 7.68 10.47 5.89
CA PHE A 114 7.84 11.64 6.76
C PHE A 114 8.85 12.66 6.23
N ALA A 115 9.53 12.38 5.10
CA ALA A 115 10.47 13.32 4.53
C ALA A 115 9.74 14.60 4.06
N ASN A 116 10.31 15.77 4.38
CA ASN A 116 9.74 17.05 3.95
C ASN A 116 9.65 17.08 2.42
N LYS A 117 8.43 17.11 1.90
CA LYS A 117 8.15 17.52 0.51
C LYS A 117 8.27 19.05 0.48
N TYR A 118 9.49 19.57 0.37
CA TYR A 118 9.67 20.99 0.08
C TYR A 118 9.05 21.24 -1.30
N VAL A 119 7.99 22.03 -1.33
CA VAL A 119 7.50 22.62 -2.58
C VAL A 119 8.42 23.80 -2.83
N ASP A 120 9.26 23.69 -3.85
CA ASP A 120 9.98 24.84 -4.37
C ASP A 120 8.96 25.71 -5.10
N CYS A 121 8.35 26.64 -4.37
CA CYS A 121 7.47 27.66 -4.93
C CYS A 121 8.38 28.61 -5.71
N GLY A 122 8.71 28.26 -6.96
CA GLY A 122 9.73 28.90 -7.78
C GLY A 122 9.57 30.42 -7.97
N CYS A 123 9.91 31.18 -6.93
CA CYS A 123 10.14 32.61 -6.94
C CYS A 123 11.63 32.76 -6.64
N GLY A 124 12.36 33.21 -7.65
CA GLY A 124 13.81 33.29 -7.63
C GLY A 124 14.35 34.11 -6.47
N ASP A 125 15.57 33.71 -6.07
CA ASP A 125 16.60 34.48 -5.39
C ASP A 125 16.11 35.60 -4.46
N ASP A 126 15.84 35.26 -3.21
CA ASP A 126 16.34 36.07 -2.10
C ASP A 126 16.51 35.21 -0.84
N LYS A 127 17.69 35.37 -0.25
CA LYS A 127 18.17 34.63 0.92
C LYS A 127 17.31 34.99 2.13
N GLU A 128 17.09 33.97 2.97
CA GLU A 128 16.66 34.10 4.36
C GLU A 128 15.20 34.53 4.56
N SER A 129 14.23 33.64 4.25
CA SER A 129 12.88 33.78 4.77
C SER A 129 12.20 32.44 5.09
N THR A 130 11.80 32.32 6.35
CA THR A 130 10.70 31.57 6.93
C THR A 130 10.20 30.33 6.17
N LYS A 131 10.69 29.15 6.56
CA LYS A 131 10.05 27.87 6.21
C LYS A 131 8.68 27.80 6.88
N PHE A 132 7.62 28.14 6.16
CA PHE A 132 6.27 27.86 6.62
C PHE A 132 5.94 26.38 6.44
N ARG A 133 5.47 25.76 7.53
CA ARG A 133 4.92 24.41 7.57
C ARG A 133 3.55 24.46 6.90
N VAL A 134 3.37 23.73 5.80
CA VAL A 134 2.02 23.51 5.24
C VAL A 134 1.36 22.43 6.09
N ASP A 135 0.53 22.85 7.04
CA ASP A 135 -0.40 21.94 7.70
C ASP A 135 -1.53 21.60 6.73
N LYS A 136 -1.66 20.33 6.35
CA LYS A 136 -2.70 19.83 5.43
C LYS A 136 -4.12 19.83 6.03
N ASN A 137 -4.38 20.60 7.09
CA ASN A 137 -5.62 20.54 7.87
C ASN A 137 -6.59 21.71 7.64
N GLU A 138 -6.38 22.59 6.66
CA GLU A 138 -7.31 23.71 6.36
C GLU A 138 -8.17 23.53 5.08
N VAL A 139 -8.36 22.31 4.57
CA VAL A 139 -9.16 22.09 3.33
C VAL A 139 -10.53 21.42 3.60
N TYR A 140 -11.05 21.50 4.81
CA TYR A 140 -12.46 21.22 5.07
C TYR A 140 -13.03 22.22 6.07
N SER A 141 -13.44 23.39 5.56
CA SER A 141 -14.45 24.26 6.16
C SER A 141 -15.64 24.36 5.22
#